data_AF-W4QKT8-F1
#
_entry.id   AF-W4QKT8-F1
#
_cell.length_a   1.000
_cell.length_b   1.000
_cell.length_c   1.000
_cell.angle_alpha   90.00
_cell.angle_beta   90.00
_cell.angle_gamma   90.00
#
_symmetry.space_group_name_H-M   'P 1'
#
loop_
_entity.id
_entity.type
_entity.pdbx_description
1 polymer ?
#
loop_
_entity_poly.entity_id
_entity_poly.type
_entity_poly.pdbx_seq_one_letter_code
_entity_poly.pdbx_strand_id
1 'polypeptide(L)'
;MDRLKKLLYKIDQKGYKSYKEIQGMYQFSHFFLHIDYVQGDPYASPSKIRLRIPLNKTAMKEDWCKRSYHRIRCEDTIARKVGYAVKKQNRNIRGSGKSGLILFDEPSQKVIERSAVMIDHKFVTICLSVGLPANGRRIAGQDAVKLLCTYIPTIIANSLFTLNETDLYNEIKLADQQQTIRRYLKEHQFIAFIANEAILARESGVSDQSMNKDVVPFVSPSSLEIAIKVPHQVEPIKGMVIKKGITLIVGGGYHGKSSF
;
A
#
# COMPACT_ATOMS: atom_id res chain seq x y z
N MET A 1 16.30 5.22 20.12
CA MET A 1 14.96 5.52 20.69
C MET A 1 15.08 6.46 21.88
N ASP A 2 15.93 6.16 22.86
CA ASP A 2 15.97 6.93 24.12
C ASP A 2 16.39 8.39 23.95
N ARG A 3 17.27 8.67 22.99
CA ARG A 3 17.61 10.06 22.60
C ARG A 3 16.37 10.86 22.19
N LEU A 4 15.49 10.28 21.37
CA LEU A 4 14.25 10.93 20.94
C LEU A 4 13.30 11.14 22.12
N LYS A 5 13.13 10.13 22.98
CA LYS A 5 12.30 10.25 24.20
C LYS A 5 12.79 11.38 25.11
N LYS A 6 14.08 11.43 25.41
CA LYS A 6 14.69 12.50 26.23
C LYS A 6 14.44 13.88 25.62
N LEU A 7 14.58 14.00 24.31
CA LEU A 7 14.34 15.26 23.61
C LEU A 7 12.85 15.69 23.69
N LEU A 8 11.93 14.75 23.46
CA LEU A 8 10.49 15.00 23.53
C LEU A 8 10.05 15.42 24.95
N TYR A 9 10.60 14.81 26.00
CA TYR A 9 10.35 15.24 27.38
C TYR A 9 10.98 16.62 27.66
N LYS A 10 12.17 16.91 27.14
CA LYS A 10 12.84 18.22 27.30
C LYS A 10 12.04 19.37 26.68
N ILE A 11 11.33 19.12 25.58
CA ILE A 11 10.54 20.15 24.87
C ILE A 11 9.05 20.14 25.26
N ASP A 12 8.64 19.29 26.21
CA ASP A 12 7.26 19.24 26.68
C ASP A 12 6.81 20.62 27.21
N GLN A 13 5.55 20.98 26.93
CA GLN A 13 4.94 22.28 27.26
C GLN A 13 5.60 23.53 26.64
N LYS A 14 6.72 23.40 25.92
CA LYS A 14 7.31 24.52 25.18
C LYS A 14 6.45 24.91 23.97
N GLY A 15 6.74 26.08 23.40
CA GLY A 15 6.09 26.51 22.16
C GLY A 15 6.33 25.53 21.01
N TYR A 16 5.32 25.35 20.16
CA TYR A 16 5.28 24.31 19.12
C TYR A 16 6.49 24.29 18.17
N LYS A 17 7.08 25.46 17.88
CA LYS A 17 8.30 25.60 17.05
C LYS A 17 9.47 24.75 17.56
N SER A 18 9.50 24.42 18.85
CA SER A 18 10.56 23.59 19.46
C SER A 18 10.57 22.16 18.91
N TYR A 19 9.50 21.68 18.26
CA TYR A 19 9.54 20.41 17.53
C TYR A 19 10.61 20.40 16.42
N LYS A 20 11.08 21.53 15.91
CA LYS A 20 12.20 21.53 14.95
C LYS A 20 13.45 20.86 15.51
N GLU A 21 13.63 20.84 16.83
CA GLU A 21 14.75 20.15 17.48
C GLU A 21 14.73 18.62 17.23
N ILE A 22 13.55 18.03 16.96
CA ILE A 22 13.43 16.57 16.74
C ILE A 22 13.65 16.15 15.28
N GLN A 23 13.98 17.07 14.36
CA GLN A 23 14.34 16.68 13.00
C GLN A 23 15.64 15.86 13.00
N GLY A 24 15.68 14.82 12.16
CA GLY A 24 16.86 13.98 12.01
C GLY A 24 16.55 12.48 12.05
N MET A 25 17.59 11.68 12.31
CA MET A 25 17.53 10.22 12.30
C MET A 25 17.67 9.64 13.70
N TYR A 26 16.83 8.67 14.03
CA TYR A 26 16.83 7.96 15.29
C TYR A 26 16.80 6.45 15.05
N GLN A 27 17.75 5.74 15.64
CA GLN A 27 17.80 4.29 15.60
C GLN A 27 16.78 3.67 16.57
N PHE A 28 15.98 2.74 16.07
CA PHE A 28 15.13 1.83 16.84
C PHE A 28 15.66 0.40 16.72
N SER A 29 15.10 -0.54 17.47
CA SER A 29 15.55 -1.95 17.46
C SER A 29 15.57 -2.56 16.05
N HIS A 30 14.48 -2.35 15.30
CA HIS A 30 14.29 -3.00 13.99
C HIS A 30 14.33 -2.06 12.80
N PHE A 31 14.39 -0.74 13.02
CA PHE A 31 14.31 0.25 11.95
C PHE A 31 14.99 1.57 12.33
N PHE A 32 15.16 2.46 11.36
CA PHE A 32 15.56 3.84 11.57
C PHE A 32 14.35 4.75 11.31
N LEU A 33 14.04 5.61 12.27
CA LEU A 33 13.06 6.67 12.13
C LEU A 33 13.77 7.92 11.61
N HIS A 34 13.37 8.39 10.43
CA HIS A 34 13.74 9.70 9.91
C HIS A 34 12.57 10.65 10.09
N ILE A 35 12.83 11.79 10.70
CA ILE A 35 11.89 12.91 10.78
C ILE A 35 12.40 13.97 9.80
N ASP A 36 11.93 13.88 8.55
CA ASP A 36 12.42 14.66 7.43
C ASP A 36 11.89 16.10 7.49
N TYR A 37 10.61 16.26 7.81
CA TYR A 37 9.95 17.56 7.91
C TYR A 37 9.09 17.62 9.16
N VAL A 38 9.22 18.72 9.91
CA VAL A 38 8.39 19.03 11.07
C VAL A 38 7.45 20.18 10.72
N GLN A 39 6.16 19.98 10.97
CA GLN A 39 5.12 20.98 10.74
C GLN A 39 5.34 22.22 11.62
N GLY A 40 5.15 23.42 11.06
CA GLY A 40 5.42 24.68 11.76
C GLY A 40 4.37 25.06 12.82
N ASP A 41 3.18 24.47 12.74
CA ASP A 41 2.02 24.74 13.60
C ASP A 41 1.11 23.48 13.69
N PRO A 42 0.36 23.26 14.79
CA PRO A 42 -0.51 22.10 14.95
C PRO A 42 -1.57 21.90 13.87
N TYR A 43 -2.02 22.99 13.22
CA TYR A 43 -3.07 22.95 12.19
C TYR A 43 -2.52 22.82 10.76
N ALA A 44 -1.20 22.95 10.59
CA ALA A 44 -0.53 22.86 9.30
C ALA A 44 -0.60 21.43 8.69
N SER A 45 -0.04 21.27 7.48
CA SER A 45 0.18 19.95 6.89
C SER A 45 1.07 19.11 7.81
N PRO A 46 0.69 17.85 8.11
CA PRO A 46 1.43 17.02 9.05
C PRO A 46 2.90 16.82 8.71
N SER A 47 3.69 16.54 9.73
CA SER A 47 5.12 16.25 9.66
C SER A 47 5.36 15.00 8.80
N LYS A 48 6.46 14.96 8.06
CA LYS A 48 6.82 13.83 7.19
C LYS A 48 7.90 13.00 7.85
N ILE A 49 7.63 11.70 7.95
CA ILE A 49 8.57 10.73 8.50
C ILE A 49 8.79 9.58 7.53
N ARG A 50 10.00 9.01 7.57
CA ARG A 50 10.32 7.75 6.89
C ARG A 50 10.80 6.74 7.90
N LEU A 51 10.34 5.51 7.73
CA LEU A 51 10.80 4.34 8.47
C LEU A 51 11.66 3.53 7.52
N ARG A 52 12.94 3.36 7.84
CA ARG A 52 13.86 2.53 7.04
C ARG A 52 14.15 1.24 7.79
N ILE A 53 13.63 0.15 7.28
CA ILE A 53 13.77 -1.20 7.85
C ILE A 53 14.83 -1.93 7.02
N PRO A 54 15.95 -2.39 7.63
CA PRO A 54 16.93 -3.20 6.91
C PRO A 54 16.28 -4.43 6.26
N LEU A 55 16.59 -4.70 5.00
CA LEU A 55 15.95 -5.76 4.21
C LEU A 55 16.13 -7.14 4.87
N ASN A 56 17.31 -7.39 5.45
CA ASN A 56 17.63 -8.62 6.20
C ASN A 56 16.83 -8.82 7.50
N LYS A 57 16.05 -7.82 7.95
CA LYS A 57 15.11 -7.92 9.07
C LYS A 57 13.68 -8.17 8.61
N THR A 58 13.45 -8.39 7.33
CA THR A 58 12.13 -8.62 6.73
C THR A 58 12.08 -10.00 6.07
N ALA A 59 10.88 -10.49 5.73
CA ALA A 59 10.71 -11.72 4.97
C ALA A 59 11.01 -11.57 3.46
N MET A 60 11.50 -10.40 3.03
CA MET A 60 11.80 -10.11 1.63
C MET A 60 13.07 -10.84 1.17
N LYS A 61 12.99 -11.49 0.01
CA LYS A 61 14.17 -11.98 -0.71
C LYS A 61 14.69 -10.93 -1.67
N GLU A 62 16.01 -10.83 -1.77
CA GLU A 62 16.68 -9.90 -2.69
C GLU A 62 16.28 -10.16 -4.15
N ASP A 63 16.08 -11.43 -4.51
CA ASP A 63 15.66 -11.84 -5.86
C ASP A 63 14.31 -11.26 -6.28
N TRP A 64 13.39 -11.02 -5.34
CA TRP A 64 12.08 -10.43 -5.64
C TRP A 64 12.15 -8.94 -5.98
N CYS A 65 13.31 -8.31 -5.77
CA CYS A 65 13.54 -6.91 -6.14
C CYS A 65 14.18 -6.77 -7.53
N LYS A 66 14.62 -7.88 -8.16
CA LYS A 66 15.33 -7.86 -9.45
C LYS A 66 14.45 -7.44 -10.62
N ARG A 67 13.17 -7.83 -10.61
CA ARG A 67 12.19 -7.48 -11.66
C ARG A 67 11.29 -6.37 -11.14
N SER A 68 11.08 -5.32 -11.94
CA SER A 68 10.27 -4.16 -11.53
C SER A 68 8.86 -4.55 -11.09
N TYR A 69 8.19 -5.44 -11.83
CA TYR A 69 6.83 -5.88 -11.50
C TYR A 69 6.74 -6.77 -10.25
N HIS A 70 7.83 -7.46 -9.87
CA HIS A 70 7.93 -8.15 -8.58
C HIS A 70 8.09 -7.15 -7.44
N ARG A 71 9.02 -6.20 -7.59
CA ARG A 71 9.25 -5.14 -6.60
C ARG A 71 7.96 -4.35 -6.32
N ILE A 72 7.30 -3.87 -7.37
CA ILE A 72 6.05 -3.09 -7.27
C ILE A 72 4.96 -3.91 -6.56
N ARG A 73 4.88 -5.22 -6.85
CA ARG A 73 3.93 -6.11 -6.16
C ARG A 73 4.23 -6.20 -4.68
N CYS A 74 5.48 -6.45 -4.29
CA CYS A 74 5.86 -6.51 -2.87
C CYS A 74 5.65 -5.17 -2.14
N GLU A 75 5.99 -4.05 -2.78
CA GLU A 75 5.73 -2.70 -2.26
C GLU A 75 4.24 -2.49 -1.99
N ASP A 76 3.38 -2.87 -2.94
CA ASP A 76 1.92 -2.78 -2.80
C ASP A 76 1.38 -3.70 -1.69
N THR A 77 1.86 -4.95 -1.61
CA THR A 77 1.49 -5.90 -0.54
C THR A 77 1.83 -5.34 0.85
N ILE A 78 3.04 -4.81 1.03
CA ILE A 78 3.47 -4.17 2.28
C ILE A 78 2.60 -2.94 2.55
N ALA A 79 2.38 -2.09 1.54
CA ALA A 79 1.57 -0.88 1.68
C ALA A 79 0.14 -1.20 2.15
N ARG A 80 -0.50 -2.25 1.64
CA ARG A 80 -1.84 -2.69 2.11
C ARG A 80 -1.83 -3.07 3.59
N LYS A 81 -0.82 -3.83 4.05
CA LYS A 81 -0.69 -4.21 5.46
C LYS A 81 -0.43 -2.99 6.35
N VAL A 82 0.41 -2.05 5.89
CA VAL A 82 0.69 -0.80 6.60
C VAL A 82 -0.58 0.06 6.69
N GLY A 83 -1.31 0.24 5.60
CA GLY A 83 -2.57 0.99 5.58
C GLY A 83 -3.61 0.42 6.54
N TYR A 84 -3.77 -0.91 6.56
CA TYR A 84 -4.63 -1.59 7.54
C TYR A 84 -4.19 -1.32 8.99
N ALA A 85 -2.90 -1.45 9.28
CA ALA A 85 -2.36 -1.20 10.62
C ALA A 85 -2.51 0.27 11.05
N VAL A 86 -2.30 1.23 10.14
CA VAL A 86 -2.50 2.67 10.38
C VAL A 86 -3.98 2.97 10.67
N LYS A 87 -4.90 2.44 9.86
CA LYS A 87 -6.36 2.59 10.10
C LYS A 87 -6.76 2.05 11.47
N LYS A 88 -6.26 0.86 11.85
CA LYS A 88 -6.53 0.27 13.17
C LYS A 88 -5.97 1.13 14.30
N GLN A 89 -4.76 1.65 14.13
CA GLN A 89 -4.10 2.49 15.13
C GLN A 89 -4.81 3.84 15.33
N ASN A 90 -5.25 4.48 14.25
CA ASN A 90 -5.95 5.77 14.30
C ASN A 90 -7.25 5.73 15.11
N ARG A 91 -7.93 4.58 15.20
CA ARG A 91 -9.14 4.42 16.05
C ARG A 91 -8.87 4.69 17.54
N ASN A 92 -7.61 4.58 17.98
CA ASN A 92 -7.22 4.74 19.38
C ASN A 92 -6.69 6.15 19.70
N ILE A 93 -6.64 7.06 18.73
CA ILE A 93 -6.01 8.37 18.88
C ILE A 93 -7.06 9.41 19.29
N ARG A 94 -6.74 10.21 20.33
CA ARG A 94 -7.57 11.31 20.84
C ARG A 94 -6.75 12.61 20.82
N GLY A 95 -7.38 13.75 20.53
CA GLY A 95 -6.72 15.06 20.55
C GLY A 95 -7.46 16.16 19.78
N SER A 96 -6.94 17.39 19.82
CA SER A 96 -7.46 18.54 19.05
C SER A 96 -6.75 18.67 17.69
N GLY A 97 -7.47 19.12 16.66
CA GLY A 97 -6.91 19.31 15.31
C GLY A 97 -6.39 18.01 14.68
N LYS A 98 -5.15 18.01 14.19
CA LYS A 98 -4.46 16.81 13.64
C LYS A 98 -3.60 16.09 14.68
N SER A 99 -3.73 16.42 15.96
CA SER A 99 -2.89 15.86 17.03
C SER A 99 -2.98 14.32 17.06
N GLY A 100 -1.83 13.67 16.94
CA GLY A 100 -1.71 12.22 16.95
C GLY A 100 -2.10 11.54 15.64
N LEU A 101 -2.67 12.24 14.66
CA LEU A 101 -3.12 11.65 13.40
C LEU A 101 -1.95 11.01 12.63
N ILE A 102 -2.13 9.77 12.18
CA ILE A 102 -1.17 9.09 11.31
C ILE A 102 -1.81 8.93 9.93
N LEU A 103 -1.21 9.53 8.92
CA LEU A 103 -1.65 9.46 7.54
C LEU A 103 -0.72 8.58 6.72
N PHE A 104 -1.32 7.78 5.85
CA PHE A 104 -0.64 6.89 4.93
C PHE A 104 -1.36 6.91 3.57
N ASP A 105 -0.58 6.89 2.50
CA ASP A 105 -1.10 6.78 1.13
C ASP A 105 -1.40 5.30 0.82
N GLU A 106 -2.61 4.88 1.18
CA GLU A 106 -3.04 3.49 1.08
C GLU A 106 -3.42 3.12 -0.37
N PRO A 107 -2.98 1.95 -0.87
CA PRO A 107 -3.35 1.48 -2.21
C PRO A 107 -4.85 1.26 -2.39
N SER A 108 -5.35 1.56 -3.60
CA SER A 108 -6.66 1.10 -4.09
C SER A 108 -6.56 -0.36 -4.58
N GLN A 109 -7.52 -0.85 -5.37
CA GLN A 109 -7.42 -2.20 -5.97
C GLN A 109 -6.27 -2.34 -6.98
N LYS A 110 -5.74 -1.22 -7.50
CA LYS A 110 -4.69 -1.24 -8.53
C LYS A 110 -3.32 -1.31 -7.87
N VAL A 111 -2.51 -2.25 -8.34
CA VAL A 111 -1.09 -2.38 -8.01
C VAL A 111 -0.29 -1.46 -8.94
N ILE A 112 0.20 -0.36 -8.39
CA ILE A 112 1.01 0.65 -9.07
C ILE A 112 2.20 1.04 -8.19
N GLU A 113 3.27 1.49 -8.83
CA GLU A 113 4.43 2.05 -8.14
C GLU A 113 4.04 3.33 -7.39
N ARG A 114 4.47 3.44 -6.12
CA ARG A 114 4.14 4.56 -5.23
C ARG A 114 5.33 4.88 -4.34
N SER A 115 5.41 6.12 -3.86
CA SER A 115 6.43 6.52 -2.87
C SER A 115 6.09 6.12 -1.42
N ALA A 116 4.87 5.59 -1.19
CA ALA A 116 4.39 5.23 0.15
C ALA A 116 5.23 4.10 0.77
N VAL A 117 5.61 3.12 -0.04
CA VAL A 117 6.53 2.03 0.29
C VAL A 117 7.50 1.87 -0.88
N MET A 118 8.79 1.86 -0.58
CA MET A 118 9.85 1.67 -1.57
C MET A 118 10.82 0.61 -1.08
N ILE A 119 11.22 -0.30 -1.96
CA ILE A 119 12.19 -1.35 -1.65
C ILE A 119 13.45 -1.12 -2.47
N ASP A 120 14.58 -1.02 -1.76
CA ASP A 120 15.92 -1.00 -2.34
C ASP A 120 16.73 -2.21 -1.86
N HIS A 121 17.96 -2.34 -2.36
CA HIS A 121 18.89 -3.45 -2.05
C HIS A 121 19.27 -3.57 -0.56
N LYS A 122 19.00 -2.55 0.27
CA LYS A 122 19.35 -2.51 1.69
C LYS A 122 18.14 -2.32 2.60
N PHE A 123 17.08 -1.66 2.13
CA PHE A 123 15.98 -1.21 2.99
C PHE A 123 14.61 -1.34 2.34
N VAL A 124 13.62 -1.65 3.17
CA VAL A 124 12.22 -1.27 2.96
C VAL A 124 12.03 0.11 3.59
N THR A 125 11.58 1.08 2.80
CA THR A 125 11.28 2.44 3.25
C THR A 125 9.77 2.66 3.25
N ILE A 126 9.22 3.08 4.38
CA ILE A 126 7.79 3.39 4.54
C ILE A 126 7.64 4.87 4.88
N CYS A 127 6.87 5.60 4.08
CA CYS A 127 6.61 7.02 4.25
C CYS A 127 5.27 7.26 4.95
N LEU A 128 5.29 7.98 6.07
CA LEU A 128 4.09 8.36 6.81
C LEU A 128 4.03 9.88 6.98
N SER A 129 2.83 10.42 7.18
CA SER A 129 2.68 11.77 7.74
C SER A 129 2.09 11.69 9.14
N VAL A 130 2.64 12.44 10.09
CA VAL A 130 2.22 12.39 11.49
C VAL A 130 1.92 13.79 12.01
N GLY A 131 0.74 13.96 12.59
CA GLY A 131 0.38 15.21 13.27
C GLY A 131 0.98 15.22 14.66
N LEU A 132 2.02 16.04 14.87
CA LEU A 132 2.73 16.08 16.14
C LEU A 132 1.84 16.68 17.25
N PRO A 133 1.68 16.01 18.41
CA PRO A 133 0.70 16.38 19.43
C PRO A 133 0.89 17.76 20.08
N ALA A 134 -0.22 18.44 20.37
CA ALA A 134 -0.22 19.73 21.04
C ALA A 134 -1.49 20.02 21.84
N ASN A 135 -1.34 20.87 22.86
CA ASN A 135 -2.43 21.51 23.59
C ASN A 135 -2.42 23.01 23.23
N GLY A 136 -3.28 23.41 22.30
CA GLY A 136 -3.15 24.71 21.63
C GLY A 136 -1.81 24.77 20.89
N ARG A 137 -0.98 25.79 21.17
CA ARG A 137 0.36 25.95 20.57
C ARG A 137 1.51 25.47 21.46
N ARG A 138 1.21 24.71 22.52
CA ARG A 138 2.22 24.08 23.39
C ARG A 138 2.35 22.60 23.05
N ILE A 139 3.58 22.11 23.06
CA ILE A 139 3.91 20.72 22.75
C ILE A 139 3.32 19.80 23.82
N ALA A 140 2.65 18.73 23.40
CA ALA A 140 2.25 17.62 24.27
C ALA A 140 3.29 16.50 24.16
N GLY A 141 4.42 16.67 24.87
CA GLY A 141 5.61 15.83 24.73
C GLY A 141 5.36 14.38 25.12
N GLN A 142 4.55 14.14 26.17
CA GLN A 142 4.17 12.78 26.58
C GLN A 142 3.39 12.04 25.48
N ASP A 143 2.45 12.70 24.83
CA ASP A 143 1.68 12.09 23.74
C ASP A 143 2.52 11.95 22.47
N ALA A 144 3.47 12.86 22.24
CA ALA A 144 4.44 12.73 21.16
C ALA A 144 5.35 11.50 21.34
N VAL A 145 5.74 11.20 22.60
CA VAL A 145 6.45 9.96 22.93
C VAL A 145 5.57 8.75 22.62
N LYS A 146 4.30 8.74 23.05
CA LYS A 146 3.39 7.63 22.71
C LYS A 146 3.24 7.45 21.19
N LEU A 147 3.05 8.54 20.46
CA LEU A 147 2.94 8.52 19.00
C LEU A 147 4.20 7.90 18.34
N LEU A 148 5.36 8.52 18.55
CA LEU A 148 6.59 8.18 17.83
C LEU A 148 7.30 6.93 18.37
N CYS A 149 7.19 6.67 19.68
CA CYS A 149 7.92 5.59 20.35
C CYS A 149 7.06 4.39 20.74
N THR A 150 5.74 4.46 20.57
CA THR A 150 4.83 3.32 20.81
C THR A 150 4.01 3.01 19.56
N TYR A 151 3.21 3.96 19.07
CA TYR A 151 2.26 3.69 17.98
C TYR A 151 2.93 3.41 16.64
N ILE A 152 3.95 4.19 16.28
CA ILE A 152 4.72 3.96 15.05
C ILE A 152 5.42 2.59 15.05
N PRO A 153 6.17 2.19 16.10
CA PRO A 153 6.67 0.82 16.22
C PRO A 153 5.57 -0.25 16.13
N THR A 154 4.43 -0.05 16.79
CA THR A 154 3.30 -0.99 16.74
C THR A 154 2.73 -1.17 15.34
N ILE A 155 2.66 -0.09 14.54
CA ILE A 155 2.23 -0.19 13.13
C ILE A 155 3.16 -1.11 12.35
N ILE A 156 4.49 -0.96 12.49
CA ILE A 156 5.44 -1.82 11.78
C ILE A 156 5.34 -3.27 12.25
N ALA A 157 5.26 -3.50 13.56
CA ALA A 157 5.09 -4.83 14.14
C ALA A 157 3.83 -5.54 13.63
N ASN A 158 2.73 -4.81 13.50
CA ASN A 158 1.43 -5.32 13.04
C ASN A 158 1.23 -5.23 11.52
N SER A 159 2.27 -4.88 10.75
CA SER A 159 2.20 -4.82 9.28
C SER A 159 3.36 -5.58 8.63
N LEU A 160 4.47 -4.90 8.36
CA LEU A 160 5.62 -5.47 7.65
C LEU A 160 6.14 -6.75 8.32
N PHE A 161 6.22 -6.79 9.65
CA PHE A 161 6.72 -7.97 10.37
C PHE A 161 5.69 -9.09 10.54
N THR A 162 4.44 -8.90 10.09
CA THR A 162 3.45 -9.98 10.02
C THR A 162 3.52 -10.77 8.72
N LEU A 163 4.20 -10.23 7.71
CA LEU A 163 4.37 -10.90 6.43
C LEU A 163 5.42 -11.99 6.55
N ASN A 164 5.07 -13.18 6.08
CA ASN A 164 6.02 -14.27 5.91
C ASN A 164 6.39 -14.46 4.42
N GLU A 165 7.34 -15.35 4.17
CA GLU A 165 7.81 -15.63 2.81
C GLU A 165 6.68 -16.16 1.91
N THR A 166 5.82 -17.02 2.43
CA THR A 166 4.70 -17.62 1.69
C THR A 166 3.70 -16.57 1.24
N ASP A 167 3.36 -15.60 2.09
CA ASP A 167 2.43 -14.51 1.77
C ASP A 167 2.94 -13.72 0.57
N LEU A 168 4.22 -13.32 0.62
CA LEU A 168 4.86 -12.55 -0.44
C LEU A 168 5.05 -13.38 -1.72
N TYR A 169 5.39 -14.65 -1.58
CA TYR A 169 5.56 -15.54 -2.72
C TYR A 169 4.26 -15.73 -3.50
N ASN A 170 3.12 -15.86 -2.82
CA ASN A 170 1.81 -15.95 -3.48
C ASN A 170 1.48 -14.69 -4.29
N GLU A 171 1.82 -13.51 -3.77
CA GLU A 171 1.67 -12.25 -4.49
C GLU A 171 2.59 -12.17 -5.72
N ILE A 172 3.82 -12.66 -5.60
CA ILE A 172 4.76 -12.78 -6.73
C ILE A 172 4.24 -13.72 -7.81
N LYS A 173 3.65 -14.87 -7.45
CA LYS A 173 3.03 -15.78 -8.41
C LYS A 173 1.95 -15.09 -9.24
N LEU A 174 1.07 -14.33 -8.57
CA LEU A 174 0.04 -13.57 -9.24
C LEU A 174 0.63 -12.49 -10.16
N ALA A 175 1.69 -11.81 -9.74
CA ALA A 175 2.37 -10.82 -10.57
C ALA A 175 2.99 -11.45 -11.83
N ASP A 176 3.61 -12.64 -11.71
CA ASP A 176 4.15 -13.39 -12.85
C ASP A 176 3.05 -13.80 -13.85
N GLN A 177 1.91 -14.27 -13.35
CA GLN A 177 0.76 -14.64 -14.19
C GLN A 177 0.22 -13.43 -14.95
N GLN A 178 -0.03 -12.32 -14.25
CA GLN A 178 -0.51 -11.09 -14.87
C GLN A 178 0.49 -10.52 -15.89
N GLN A 179 1.79 -10.55 -15.58
CA GLN A 179 2.83 -10.10 -16.50
C GLN A 179 2.92 -10.99 -17.73
N THR A 180 2.78 -12.31 -17.56
CA THR A 180 2.77 -13.28 -18.66
C THR A 180 1.60 -13.01 -19.61
N ILE A 181 0.40 -12.78 -19.08
CA ILE A 181 -0.77 -12.41 -19.89
C ILE A 181 -0.51 -11.11 -20.64
N ARG A 182 -0.04 -10.04 -19.97
CA ARG A 182 0.25 -8.75 -20.64
C ARG A 182 1.27 -8.90 -21.77
N ARG A 183 2.31 -9.71 -21.56
CA ARG A 183 3.30 -10.02 -22.61
C ARG A 183 2.68 -10.78 -23.77
N TYR A 184 1.88 -11.80 -23.48
CA TYR A 184 1.16 -12.60 -24.49
C TYR A 184 0.29 -11.72 -25.37
N LEU A 185 -0.48 -10.78 -24.81
CA LEU A 185 -1.30 -9.85 -25.59
C LEU A 185 -0.45 -8.99 -26.54
N LYS A 186 0.70 -8.50 -26.08
CA LYS A 186 1.61 -7.71 -26.90
C LYS A 186 2.18 -8.52 -28.08
N GLU A 187 2.64 -9.75 -27.81
CA GLU A 187 3.23 -10.65 -28.80
C GLU A 187 2.22 -11.07 -29.89
N HIS A 188 0.98 -11.32 -29.49
CA HIS A 188 -0.09 -11.74 -30.38
C HIS A 188 -0.97 -10.59 -30.92
N GLN A 189 -0.56 -9.34 -30.70
CA GLN A 189 -1.28 -8.14 -31.16
C GLN A 189 -2.75 -8.07 -30.69
N PHE A 190 -3.03 -8.56 -29.48
CA PHE A 190 -4.30 -8.39 -28.79
C PHE A 190 -4.28 -7.12 -27.92
N ILE A 191 -5.45 -6.52 -27.70
CA ILE A 191 -5.57 -5.29 -26.90
C ILE A 191 -6.13 -5.54 -25.50
N ALA A 192 -6.91 -6.62 -25.31
CA ALA A 192 -7.44 -7.00 -24.01
C ALA A 192 -7.65 -8.51 -23.91
N PHE A 193 -7.67 -9.00 -22.68
CA PHE A 193 -8.08 -10.35 -22.32
C PHE A 193 -8.92 -10.30 -21.06
N ILE A 194 -10.08 -10.95 -21.10
CA ILE A 194 -11.03 -11.04 -20.00
C ILE A 194 -11.11 -12.53 -19.64
N ALA A 195 -10.55 -12.88 -18.49
CA ALA A 195 -10.59 -14.26 -18.01
C ALA A 195 -12.04 -14.69 -17.76
N ASN A 196 -12.35 -15.96 -18.04
CA ASN A 196 -13.57 -16.57 -17.55
C ASN A 196 -13.60 -16.50 -16.01
N GLU A 197 -14.79 -16.46 -15.45
CA GLU A 197 -15.06 -16.25 -14.01
C GLU A 197 -14.66 -14.87 -13.48
N ALA A 198 -14.24 -13.93 -14.33
CA ALA A 198 -13.96 -12.57 -13.89
C ALA A 198 -15.24 -11.89 -13.38
N ILE A 199 -15.14 -11.29 -12.18
CA ILE A 199 -16.18 -10.42 -11.63
C ILE A 199 -15.88 -8.99 -12.07
N LEU A 200 -16.61 -8.52 -13.09
CA LEU A 200 -16.45 -7.18 -13.65
C LEU A 200 -17.28 -6.13 -12.90
N ALA A 201 -18.45 -6.55 -12.39
CA ALA A 201 -19.33 -5.68 -11.63
C ALA A 201 -18.68 -5.21 -10.32
N ARG A 202 -18.87 -3.93 -10.01
CA ARG A 202 -18.38 -3.29 -8.78
C ARG A 202 -19.43 -3.35 -7.69
N GLU A 203 -18.99 -3.33 -6.44
CA GLU A 203 -19.87 -3.34 -5.27
C GLU A 203 -20.87 -2.18 -5.28
N SER A 204 -20.42 -0.97 -5.66
CA SER A 204 -21.28 0.21 -5.83
C SER A 204 -20.58 1.29 -6.68
N GLY A 205 -21.29 2.37 -7.02
CA GLY A 205 -20.72 3.49 -7.78
C GLY A 205 -19.61 4.28 -7.05
N VAL A 206 -19.44 4.08 -5.74
CA VAL A 206 -18.40 4.73 -4.92
C VAL A 206 -17.36 3.76 -4.37
N SER A 207 -17.52 2.45 -4.62
CA SER A 207 -16.60 1.41 -4.15
C SER A 207 -15.94 0.71 -5.32
N ASP A 208 -14.61 0.72 -5.30
CA ASP A 208 -13.79 -0.05 -6.22
C ASP A 208 -13.67 -1.52 -5.78
N GLN A 209 -14.52 -2.08 -4.92
CA GLN A 209 -14.49 -3.52 -4.66
C GLN A 209 -15.31 -4.29 -5.68
N SER A 210 -15.00 -5.57 -5.86
CA SER A 210 -15.82 -6.46 -6.68
C SER A 210 -17.17 -6.70 -5.99
N MET A 211 -18.24 -6.80 -6.78
CA MET A 211 -19.55 -7.20 -6.29
C MET A 211 -19.47 -8.61 -5.67
N ASN A 212 -20.10 -8.79 -4.51
CA ASN A 212 -20.03 -10.02 -3.72
C ASN A 212 -21.37 -10.75 -3.57
N LYS A 213 -22.45 -10.23 -4.17
CA LYS A 213 -23.80 -10.81 -4.14
C LYS A 213 -24.43 -10.71 -5.52
N ASP A 214 -25.20 -11.72 -5.90
CA ASP A 214 -25.99 -11.76 -7.15
C ASP A 214 -25.17 -11.41 -8.40
N VAL A 215 -23.91 -11.84 -8.43
CA VAL A 215 -22.96 -11.51 -9.49
C VAL A 215 -22.93 -12.60 -10.55
N VAL A 216 -22.96 -12.20 -11.82
CA VAL A 216 -22.78 -13.10 -12.96
C VAL A 216 -21.31 -13.06 -13.36
N PRO A 217 -20.54 -14.15 -13.19
CA PRO A 217 -19.16 -14.22 -13.64
C PRO A 217 -19.09 -14.13 -15.17
N PHE A 218 -18.02 -13.54 -15.68
CA PHE A 218 -17.81 -13.44 -17.11
C PHE A 218 -17.58 -14.82 -17.74
N VAL A 219 -18.22 -15.08 -18.88
CA VAL A 219 -18.01 -16.28 -19.68
C VAL A 219 -17.72 -15.86 -21.12
N SER A 220 -16.59 -16.30 -21.66
CA SER A 220 -16.20 -16.01 -23.04
C SER A 220 -17.11 -16.73 -24.03
N PRO A 221 -17.50 -16.09 -25.14
CA PRO A 221 -18.05 -16.81 -26.28
C PRO A 221 -16.96 -17.69 -26.91
N SER A 222 -17.35 -18.89 -27.37
CA SER A 222 -16.43 -19.89 -27.93
C SER A 222 -15.61 -19.38 -29.12
N SER A 223 -16.18 -18.47 -29.92
CA SER A 223 -15.52 -17.86 -31.09
C SER A 223 -14.38 -16.88 -30.75
N LEU A 224 -14.34 -16.37 -29.52
CA LEU A 224 -13.31 -15.43 -29.04
C LEU A 224 -12.50 -15.98 -27.86
N GLU A 225 -12.78 -17.22 -27.43
CA GLU A 225 -12.08 -17.85 -26.32
C GLU A 225 -10.68 -18.31 -26.75
N ILE A 226 -9.70 -17.98 -25.92
CA ILE A 226 -8.35 -18.53 -26.00
C ILE A 226 -7.91 -19.05 -24.63
N ALA A 227 -6.88 -19.89 -24.63
CA ALA A 227 -6.26 -20.40 -23.42
C ALA A 227 -4.81 -19.90 -23.31
N ILE A 228 -4.49 -19.12 -22.28
CA ILE A 228 -3.14 -18.59 -22.04
C ILE A 228 -2.47 -19.40 -20.95
N LYS A 229 -1.36 -20.08 -21.27
CA LYS A 229 -0.52 -20.73 -20.27
C LYS A 229 0.15 -19.66 -19.40
N VAL A 230 0.02 -19.78 -18.09
CA VAL A 230 0.63 -18.88 -17.12
C VAL A 230 1.49 -19.67 -16.13
N PRO A 231 2.56 -19.07 -15.58
CA PRO A 231 3.38 -19.74 -14.59
C PRO A 231 2.60 -20.04 -13.30
N HIS A 232 3.10 -21.00 -12.53
CA HIS A 232 2.55 -21.41 -11.22
C HIS A 232 1.16 -22.05 -11.26
N GLN A 233 0.64 -22.36 -12.46
CA GLN A 233 -0.59 -23.12 -12.66
C GLN A 233 -0.33 -24.27 -13.63
N VAL A 234 -1.03 -25.39 -13.42
CA VAL A 234 -1.00 -26.53 -14.34
C VAL A 234 -1.87 -26.22 -15.56
N GLU A 235 -3.09 -25.74 -15.30
CA GLU A 235 -4.07 -25.42 -16.33
C GLU A 235 -3.88 -23.99 -16.88
N PRO A 236 -4.10 -23.76 -18.19
CA PRO A 236 -4.11 -22.43 -18.76
C PRO A 236 -5.34 -21.64 -18.33
N ILE A 237 -5.21 -20.31 -18.25
CA ILE A 237 -6.35 -19.43 -18.00
C ILE A 237 -7.10 -19.23 -19.32
N LYS A 238 -8.38 -19.61 -19.32
CA LYS A 238 -9.29 -19.41 -20.46
C LYS A 238 -10.02 -18.08 -20.34
N GLY A 239 -10.32 -17.45 -21.47
CA GLY A 239 -11.04 -16.20 -21.50
C GLY A 239 -11.16 -15.59 -22.88
N MET A 240 -11.89 -14.48 -22.95
CA MET A 240 -12.15 -13.76 -24.18
C MET A 240 -10.98 -12.85 -24.54
N VAL A 241 -10.55 -12.87 -25.79
CA VAL A 241 -9.58 -11.92 -26.32
C VAL A 241 -10.23 -10.85 -27.19
N ILE A 242 -9.75 -9.62 -27.07
CA ILE A 242 -10.10 -8.53 -27.98
C ILE A 242 -8.91 -8.27 -28.90
N LYS A 243 -9.14 -8.40 -30.21
CA LYS A 243 -8.14 -8.15 -31.25
C LYS A 243 -8.00 -6.66 -31.53
N LYS A 244 -6.86 -6.24 -32.09
CA LYS A 244 -6.74 -4.89 -32.65
C LYS A 244 -7.80 -4.66 -33.73
N GLY A 245 -8.35 -3.45 -33.75
CA GLY A 245 -9.41 -3.04 -34.66
C GLY A 245 -10.56 -2.39 -33.91
N ILE A 246 -11.74 -2.37 -34.52
CA ILE A 246 -12.96 -1.86 -33.92
C ILE A 246 -13.73 -3.03 -33.31
N THR A 247 -14.04 -2.96 -32.02
CA THR A 247 -14.90 -3.92 -31.32
C THR A 247 -16.13 -3.19 -30.81
N LEU A 248 -17.32 -3.70 -31.13
CA LEU A 248 -18.59 -3.12 -30.72
C LEU A 248 -19.24 -4.01 -29.65
N ILE A 249 -19.51 -3.43 -28.48
CA ILE A 249 -20.24 -4.09 -27.39
C ILE A 249 -21.67 -3.53 -27.39
N VAL A 250 -22.62 -4.34 -27.85
CA VAL A 250 -24.04 -3.96 -28.01
C VAL A 250 -24.92 -4.63 -26.97
N GLY A 251 -26.14 -4.11 -26.79
CA GLY A 251 -27.14 -4.65 -25.86
C GLY A 251 -28.05 -3.56 -25.27
N GLY A 252 -29.16 -3.99 -24.67
CA GLY A 252 -30.14 -3.12 -24.01
C GLY A 252 -29.56 -2.30 -22.84
N GLY A 253 -30.27 -1.26 -22.42
CA GLY A 253 -29.92 -0.48 -21.23
C GLY A 253 -29.75 -1.38 -20.00
N TYR A 254 -28.77 -1.08 -19.15
CA TYR A 254 -28.49 -1.83 -17.90
C TYR A 254 -28.09 -3.31 -18.06
N HIS A 255 -27.79 -3.78 -19.29
CA HIS A 255 -27.30 -5.16 -19.53
C HIS A 255 -25.77 -5.30 -19.38
N GLY A 256 -25.12 -4.54 -18.50
CA GLY A 256 -23.70 -4.74 -18.17
C GLY A 256 -22.66 -4.19 -19.16
N LYS A 257 -23.07 -3.52 -20.26
CA LYS A 257 -22.13 -2.99 -21.27
C LYS A 257 -21.06 -2.04 -20.73
N SER A 258 -21.43 -1.15 -19.81
CA SER A 258 -20.49 -0.21 -19.19
C SER A 258 -19.68 -0.83 -18.05
N SER A 259 -20.13 -1.97 -17.53
CA SER A 259 -19.40 -2.73 -16.50
C SER A 259 -18.32 -3.61 -17.12
N PHE A 260 -18.51 -4.01 -18.39
CA PHE A 260 -17.50 -4.65 -19.23
C PHE A 260 -16.40 -3.66 -19.61
#